data_AF-A0A661K0D8-F1
#
_entry.id   AF-A0A661K0D8-F1
#
_cell.length_a   1.000
_cell.length_b   1.000
_cell.length_c   1.000
_cell.angle_alpha   90.00
_cell.angle_beta   90.00
_cell.angle_gamma   90.00
#
_symmetry.space_group_name_H-M   'P 1'
#
loop_
_entity.id
_entity.type
_entity.pdbx_description
1 polymer ?
#
loop_
_entity_poly.entity_id
_entity_poly.type
_entity_poly.pdbx_seq_one_letter_code
_entity_poly.pdbx_strand_id
1 'polypeptide(L)'
;LDLLYDSITKAVEKGGTPLDKLRQIARAYLKFSEKEKNYFEIINYFLTTPEIVFPQELKERIDAHGNKIVRLVEDILKKNTISTYAPEKELRRHAIVFWSSLHGLLQFRKLESTILKGMSFLDIYLYCAEIVLESFKAKT
;
A
#
# COMPACT_ATOMS: atom_id res chain seq x y z
N LEU A 1 13.83 -8.58 3.69
CA LEU A 1 12.59 -7.78 3.68
C LEU A 1 12.37 -7.11 2.31
N ASP A 2 13.31 -7.17 1.38
CA ASP A 2 13.22 -6.36 0.15
C ASP A 2 12.24 -6.88 -0.91
N LEU A 3 11.71 -8.11 -0.76
CA LEU A 3 10.79 -8.73 -1.74
C LEU A 3 9.57 -7.88 -2.10
N LEU A 4 8.96 -7.23 -1.10
CA LEU A 4 7.80 -6.37 -1.33
C LEU A 4 8.20 -5.10 -2.08
N TYR A 5 9.25 -4.42 -1.61
CA TYR A 5 9.79 -3.23 -2.26
C TYR A 5 10.22 -3.52 -3.71
N ASP A 6 10.89 -4.65 -3.96
CA ASP A 6 11.31 -5.07 -5.30
C ASP A 6 10.09 -5.35 -6.20
N SER A 7 9.07 -6.01 -5.66
CA SER A 7 7.83 -6.29 -6.39
C SER A 7 7.10 -5.01 -6.80
N ILE A 8 7.06 -4.03 -5.89
CA ILE A 8 6.45 -2.72 -6.13
C ILE A 8 7.29 -1.91 -7.12
N THR A 9 8.61 -1.88 -6.96
CA THR A 9 9.54 -1.13 -7.83
C THR A 9 9.46 -1.64 -9.26
N LYS A 10 9.52 -2.96 -9.47
CA LYS A 10 9.33 -3.59 -10.78
C LYS A 10 7.98 -3.29 -11.41
N ALA A 11 6.94 -3.09 -10.58
CA ALA A 11 5.63 -2.71 -11.10
C ALA A 11 5.66 -1.28 -11.65
N VAL A 12 6.21 -0.32 -10.91
CA VAL A 12 6.21 1.10 -11.33
C VAL A 12 7.18 1.41 -12.47
N GLU A 13 8.21 0.58 -12.68
CA GLU A 13 9.17 0.68 -13.79
C GLU A 13 8.55 0.42 -15.16
N LYS A 14 7.35 -0.19 -15.23
CA LYS A 14 6.62 -0.42 -16.49
C LYS A 14 6.12 0.86 -17.16
N GLY A 15 6.29 2.01 -16.52
CA GLY A 15 5.90 3.32 -17.05
C GLY A 15 4.44 3.68 -16.75
N GLY A 16 3.92 4.63 -17.51
CA GLY A 16 2.59 5.21 -17.32
C GLY A 16 2.59 6.51 -16.50
N THR A 17 1.41 7.09 -16.33
CA THR A 17 1.22 8.32 -15.55
C THR A 17 1.45 8.06 -14.06
N PRO A 18 1.63 9.11 -13.23
CA PRO A 18 1.70 8.95 -11.77
C PRO A 18 0.52 8.15 -11.18
N LEU A 19 -0.70 8.39 -11.66
CA LEU A 19 -1.88 7.63 -11.23
C LEU A 19 -1.80 6.17 -11.66
N ASP A 20 -1.34 5.88 -12.89
CA ASP A 20 -1.16 4.50 -13.34
C ASP A 20 -0.13 3.77 -12.50
N LYS A 21 0.94 4.46 -12.08
CA LYS A 21 1.94 3.87 -11.18
C LYS A 21 1.32 3.51 -9.83
N LEU A 22 0.50 4.39 -9.24
CA LEU A 22 -0.19 4.08 -7.98
C LEU A 22 -1.13 2.87 -8.12
N ARG A 23 -1.88 2.77 -9.23
CA ARG A 23 -2.69 1.57 -9.52
C ARG A 23 -1.84 0.31 -9.66
N GLN A 24 -0.67 0.43 -10.28
CA GLN A 24 0.28 -0.68 -10.40
C GLN A 24 0.82 -1.11 -9.04
N ILE A 25 1.07 -0.17 -8.11
CA ILE A 25 1.43 -0.48 -6.72
C ILE A 25 0.31 -1.26 -6.04
N ALA A 26 -0.95 -0.81 -6.14
CA ALA A 26 -2.08 -1.53 -5.54
C ALA A 26 -2.17 -2.98 -6.05
N ARG A 27 -2.08 -3.19 -7.37
CA ARG A 27 -2.09 -4.53 -7.97
C ARG A 27 -0.89 -5.38 -7.54
N ALA A 28 0.30 -4.77 -7.47
CA ALA A 28 1.51 -5.45 -7.03
C ALA A 28 1.39 -5.90 -5.57
N TYR A 29 0.82 -5.06 -4.70
CA TYR A 29 0.64 -5.38 -3.30
C TYR A 29 -0.40 -6.48 -3.08
N LEU A 30 -1.51 -6.43 -3.82
CA LEU A 30 -2.49 -7.50 -3.86
C LEU A 30 -1.83 -8.84 -4.25
N LYS A 31 -1.14 -8.86 -5.39
CA LYS A 31 -0.45 -10.06 -5.88
C LYS A 31 0.60 -10.57 -4.90
N PHE A 32 1.33 -9.65 -4.25
CA PHE A 32 2.31 -10.00 -3.22
C PHE A 32 1.65 -10.72 -2.05
N SER A 33 0.52 -10.20 -1.54
CA SER A 33 -0.21 -10.83 -0.43
C SER A 33 -0.77 -12.22 -0.77
N GLU A 34 -0.93 -12.54 -2.05
CA GLU A 34 -1.41 -13.85 -2.52
C GLU A 34 -0.26 -14.85 -2.69
N LYS A 35 0.87 -14.38 -3.25
CA LYS A 35 2.01 -15.22 -3.60
C LYS A 35 2.97 -15.44 -2.44
N GLU A 36 3.25 -14.39 -1.69
CA GLU A 36 4.23 -14.37 -0.60
C GLU A 36 3.53 -14.43 0.76
N LYS A 37 2.64 -15.41 0.95
CA LYS A 37 1.73 -15.50 2.12
C LYS A 37 2.47 -15.44 3.45
N ASN A 38 3.51 -16.24 3.63
CA ASN A 38 4.31 -16.26 4.87
C ASN A 38 4.91 -14.90 5.16
N TYR A 39 5.41 -14.23 4.13
CA TYR A 39 5.97 -12.90 4.28
C TYR A 39 4.89 -11.89 4.66
N PHE A 40 3.74 -11.91 3.99
CA PHE A 40 2.61 -11.04 4.29
C PHE A 40 2.11 -11.26 5.72
N GLU A 41 2.08 -12.50 6.21
CA GLU A 41 1.74 -12.82 7.60
C GLU A 41 2.74 -12.24 8.61
N ILE A 42 4.04 -12.24 8.30
CA ILE A 42 5.05 -11.58 9.14
C ILE A 42 4.81 -10.07 9.22
N ILE A 43 4.48 -9.42 8.09
CA ILE A 43 4.11 -7.99 8.09
C ILE A 43 2.87 -7.77 8.96
N ASN A 44 1.83 -8.58 8.79
CA ASN A 44 0.60 -8.45 9.57
C ASN A 44 0.88 -8.60 11.07
N TYR A 45 1.60 -9.66 11.45
CA TYR A 45 1.97 -9.91 12.84
C TYR A 45 2.73 -8.73 13.42
N PHE A 46 3.68 -8.15 12.68
CA PHE A 46 4.38 -6.93 13.12
C PHE A 46 3.43 -5.75 13.35
N LEU A 47 2.46 -5.53 12.46
CA LEU A 47 1.54 -4.39 12.55
C LEU A 47 0.46 -4.55 13.62
N THR A 48 0.08 -5.79 13.95
CA THR A 48 -1.02 -6.06 14.89
C THR A 48 -0.55 -6.38 16.32
N THR A 49 0.73 -6.63 16.53
CA THR A 49 1.23 -7.00 17.87
C THR A 49 1.39 -5.74 18.74
N PRO A 50 0.72 -5.68 19.90
CA PRO A 50 0.67 -4.47 20.74
C PRO A 50 1.96 -4.21 21.54
N GLU A 51 2.81 -5.23 21.73
CA GLU A 51 4.07 -5.14 22.47
C GLU A 51 5.29 -5.33 21.57
N ILE A 52 6.44 -4.77 21.98
CA ILE A 52 7.71 -4.94 21.26
C ILE A 52 8.23 -6.36 21.54
N VAL A 53 7.73 -7.32 20.76
CA VAL A 53 8.15 -8.74 20.82
C VAL A 53 9.41 -8.99 19.97
N PHE A 54 9.81 -8.00 19.14
CA PHE A 54 10.94 -8.15 18.23
C PHE A 54 12.22 -7.55 18.79
N PRO A 55 13.39 -8.19 18.54
CA PRO A 55 14.68 -7.54 18.76
C PRO A 55 14.74 -6.18 18.06
N GLN A 56 15.37 -5.20 18.70
CA GLN A 56 15.47 -3.82 18.20
C GLN A 56 15.96 -3.75 16.75
N GLU A 57 16.98 -4.52 16.40
CA GLU A 57 17.53 -4.58 15.03
C GLU A 57 16.48 -5.04 14.00
N LEU A 58 15.62 -5.99 14.37
CA LEU A 58 14.57 -6.47 13.49
C LEU A 58 13.49 -5.41 13.30
N LYS A 59 13.13 -4.71 14.37
CA LYS A 59 12.19 -3.58 14.31
C LYS A 59 12.71 -2.48 13.38
N GLU A 60 13.96 -2.06 13.55
CA GLU A 60 14.58 -1.01 12.73
C GLU A 60 14.61 -1.38 11.24
N ARG A 61 14.89 -2.65 10.93
CA ARG A 61 14.85 -3.15 9.56
C ARG A 61 13.45 -3.11 8.95
N ILE A 62 12.43 -3.46 9.74
CA ILE A 62 11.03 -3.41 9.30
C ILE A 62 10.59 -1.96 9.09
N ASP A 63 10.90 -1.07 10.04
CA ASP A 63 10.59 0.36 9.95
C ASP A 63 11.27 1.01 8.74
N ALA A 64 12.55 0.71 8.50
CA ALA A 64 13.27 1.18 7.34
C ALA A 64 12.62 0.69 6.03
N HIS A 65 12.20 -0.57 5.98
CA HIS A 65 11.53 -1.14 4.82
C HIS A 65 10.16 -0.51 4.56
N GLY A 66 9.33 -0.36 5.59
CA GLY A 66 8.04 0.34 5.49
C GLY A 66 8.21 1.79 5.00
N ASN A 67 9.22 2.50 5.52
CA ASN A 67 9.54 3.85 5.08
C ASN A 67 9.95 3.93 3.60
N LYS A 68 10.67 2.94 3.06
CA LYS A 68 11.01 2.91 1.62
C LYS A 68 9.77 2.87 0.73
N ILE A 69 8.80 2.03 1.09
CA ILE A 69 7.55 1.88 0.32
C ILE A 69 6.73 3.17 0.40
N VAL A 70 6.58 3.75 1.59
CA VAL A 70 5.83 5.00 1.76
C VAL A 70 6.49 6.14 0.98
N ARG A 71 7.82 6.28 1.05
CA ARG A 71 8.57 7.27 0.27
C ARG A 71 8.40 7.09 -1.25
N LEU A 72 8.38 5.87 -1.74
CA LEU A 72 8.13 5.61 -3.16
C LEU A 72 6.74 6.12 -3.59
N VAL A 73 5.72 5.94 -2.76
CA VAL A 73 4.37 6.48 -3.01
C VAL A 73 4.37 8.01 -2.94
N GLU A 74 5.04 8.61 -1.95
CA GLU A 74 5.22 10.07 -1.83
C GLU A 74 5.85 10.66 -3.09
N ASP A 75 6.93 10.06 -3.60
CA ASP A 75 7.64 10.51 -4.80
C ASP A 75 6.79 10.44 -6.07
N ILE A 76 5.90 9.44 -6.16
CA ILE A 76 4.95 9.32 -7.27
C ILE A 76 3.85 10.38 -7.14
N LEU A 77 3.32 10.60 -5.94
CA LEU A 77 2.30 11.62 -5.68
C LEU A 77 2.83 13.03 -5.98
N LYS A 78 4.08 13.33 -5.62
CA LYS A 78 4.74 14.61 -5.94
C LYS A 78 4.77 14.92 -7.44
N LYS A 79 4.89 13.88 -8.27
CA LYS A 79 4.93 13.97 -9.73
C LYS A 79 3.53 14.05 -10.36
N ASN A 80 2.47 13.87 -9.58
CA ASN A 80 1.11 14.05 -10.04
C ASN A 80 0.81 15.55 -10.16
N THR A 81 0.31 15.99 -11.32
CA THR A 81 0.02 17.41 -11.61
C THR A 81 -0.95 18.03 -10.61
N ILE A 82 -1.82 17.22 -10.01
CA ILE A 82 -2.80 17.67 -9.01
C ILE A 82 -2.14 17.97 -7.66
N SER A 83 -1.00 17.35 -7.36
CA SER A 83 -0.34 17.44 -6.04
C SER A 83 1.07 18.01 -6.10
N THR A 84 1.46 18.62 -7.23
CA THR A 84 2.83 19.12 -7.47
C THR A 84 3.24 20.22 -6.48
N TYR A 85 2.26 20.95 -5.93
CA TYR A 85 2.48 22.04 -4.98
C TYR A 85 2.15 21.68 -3.52
N ALA A 86 1.75 20.43 -3.26
CA ALA A 86 1.41 20.00 -1.91
C ALA A 86 2.67 19.98 -1.01
N PRO A 87 2.58 20.44 0.24
CA PRO A 87 3.66 20.28 1.20
C PRO A 87 4.04 18.81 1.40
N GLU A 88 5.31 18.52 1.67
CA GLU A 88 5.81 17.15 1.88
C GLU A 88 5.03 16.38 2.95
N LYS A 89 4.66 17.06 4.05
CA LYS A 89 3.85 16.48 5.13
C LYS A 89 2.48 16.02 4.64
N GLU A 90 1.90 16.69 3.66
CA GLU A 90 0.62 16.31 3.06
C GLU A 90 0.77 15.11 2.12
N LEU A 91 1.81 15.11 1.28
CA LEU A 91 2.15 13.96 0.43
C LEU A 91 2.35 12.69 1.27
N ARG A 92 3.06 12.81 2.40
CA ARG A 92 3.26 11.72 3.35
C ARG A 92 1.95 11.22 3.96
N ARG A 93 1.03 12.11 4.32
CA ARG A 93 -0.30 11.73 4.80
C ARG A 93 -1.07 10.97 3.72
N HIS A 94 -1.07 11.44 2.48
CA HIS A 94 -1.72 10.74 1.37
C HIS A 94 -1.09 9.37 1.11
N ALA A 95 0.24 9.26 1.13
CA ALA A 95 0.93 7.98 0.99
C ALA A 95 0.55 6.98 2.10
N ILE A 96 0.49 7.44 3.35
CA ILE A 96 0.06 6.62 4.50
C ILE A 96 -1.40 6.18 4.34
N VAL A 97 -2.31 7.08 3.95
CA VAL A 97 -3.73 6.77 3.71
C VAL A 97 -3.87 5.73 2.59
N PHE A 98 -3.19 5.94 1.47
CA PHE A 98 -3.17 4.97 0.37
C PHE A 98 -2.72 3.59 0.82
N TRP A 99 -1.58 3.51 1.52
CA TRP A 99 -1.05 2.24 1.99
C TRP A 99 -1.98 1.56 3.01
N SER A 100 -2.49 2.31 3.99
CA SER A 100 -3.32 1.77 5.06
C SER A 100 -4.68 1.29 4.56
N SER A 101 -5.29 2.00 3.59
CA SER A 101 -6.55 1.57 2.96
C SER A 101 -6.38 0.24 2.25
N LEU A 102 -5.33 0.08 1.44
CA LEU A 102 -5.03 -1.18 0.77
C LEU A 102 -4.73 -2.30 1.77
N HIS A 103 -3.87 -2.04 2.75
CA HIS A 103 -3.48 -3.02 3.75
C HIS A 103 -4.67 -3.48 4.61
N GLY A 104 -5.49 -2.55 5.08
CA GLY A 104 -6.67 -2.85 5.89
C GLY A 104 -7.68 -3.69 5.11
N LEU A 105 -7.89 -3.38 3.83
CA LEU A 105 -8.83 -4.12 3.01
C LEU A 105 -8.36 -5.55 2.72
N LEU A 106 -7.05 -5.81 2.63
CA LEU A 106 -6.53 -7.19 2.50
C LEU A 106 -6.99 -8.12 3.64
N GLN A 107 -7.25 -7.57 4.83
CA GLN A 107 -7.73 -8.37 5.97
C GLN A 107 -9.14 -8.93 5.74
N PHE A 108 -9.96 -8.25 4.92
CA PHE A 108 -11.33 -8.69 4.60
C PHE A 108 -11.38 -9.87 3.63
N ARG A 109 -10.27 -10.25 2.98
CA ARG A 109 -10.23 -11.42 2.07
C ARG A 109 -10.72 -12.70 2.76
N LYS A 110 -10.40 -12.88 4.05
CA LYS A 110 -10.84 -14.06 4.81
C LYS A 110 -12.34 -14.07 5.11
N LEU A 111 -13.04 -12.98 4.82
CA LEU A 111 -14.46 -12.77 5.10
C LEU A 111 -15.32 -12.83 3.83
N GLU A 112 -14.79 -13.41 2.74
CA GLU A 112 -15.51 -13.62 1.46
C GLU A 112 -16.80 -14.42 1.62
N SER A 113 -16.83 -15.39 2.52
CA SER A 113 -18.03 -16.20 2.80
C SER A 113 -19.04 -15.52 3.72
N THR A 114 -18.69 -14.37 4.31
CA THR A 114 -19.50 -13.68 5.33
C THR A 114 -19.79 -12.24 4.93
N ILE A 115 -18.92 -11.30 5.32
CA ILE A 115 -19.10 -9.85 5.11
C ILE A 115 -19.11 -9.51 3.62
N LEU A 116 -18.28 -10.19 2.81
CA LEU A 116 -18.21 -9.94 1.38
C LEU A 116 -19.05 -10.92 0.55
N LYS A 117 -20.02 -11.61 1.17
CA LYS A 117 -20.82 -12.62 0.48
C LYS A 117 -21.50 -12.03 -0.75
N GLY A 118 -21.26 -12.65 -1.91
CA GLY A 118 -21.81 -12.21 -3.19
C GLY A 118 -21.04 -11.07 -3.85
N MET A 119 -19.90 -10.65 -3.29
CA MET A 119 -19.03 -9.64 -3.88
C MET A 119 -17.65 -10.24 -4.18
N SER A 120 -17.03 -9.77 -5.26
CA SER A 120 -15.64 -10.10 -5.60
C SER A 120 -14.68 -9.30 -4.72
N PHE A 121 -13.84 -9.99 -3.95
CA PHE A 121 -12.81 -9.33 -3.15
C PHE A 121 -11.87 -8.49 -4.01
N LEU A 122 -11.48 -9.00 -5.18
CA LEU A 122 -10.65 -8.27 -6.14
C LEU A 122 -11.30 -6.96 -6.56
N ASP A 123 -12.60 -6.97 -6.87
CA ASP A 123 -13.30 -5.79 -7.34
C ASP A 123 -13.41 -4.74 -6.24
N ILE A 124 -13.74 -5.15 -5.01
CA ILE A 124 -13.76 -4.25 -3.85
C ILE A 124 -12.36 -3.69 -3.56
N TYR A 125 -11.32 -4.52 -3.66
CA TYR A 125 -9.94 -4.09 -3.45
C TYR A 125 -9.52 -3.00 -4.43
N LEU A 126 -9.77 -3.21 -5.73
CA LEU A 126 -9.43 -2.24 -6.76
C LEU A 126 -10.34 -1.00 -6.67
N TYR A 127 -11.61 -1.17 -6.31
CA TYR A 127 -12.51 -0.05 -6.05
C TYR A 127 -12.01 0.85 -4.92
N CYS A 128 -11.54 0.28 -3.81
CA CYS A 128 -10.93 1.03 -2.72
C CYS A 128 -9.71 1.83 -3.18
N ALA A 129 -8.85 1.22 -4.00
CA ALA A 129 -7.70 1.91 -4.58
C ALA A 129 -8.15 3.14 -5.39
N GLU A 130 -9.15 3.00 -6.26
CA GLU A 130 -9.66 4.13 -7.05
C GLU A 130 -10.28 5.22 -6.18
N ILE A 131 -11.10 4.88 -5.17
CA ILE A 131 -11.70 5.87 -4.25
C ILE A 131 -10.62 6.70 -3.55
N VAL A 132 -9.55 6.07 -3.09
CA VAL A 132 -8.44 6.79 -2.46
C VAL A 132 -7.73 7.68 -3.47
N LEU A 133 -7.47 7.19 -4.68
CA LEU A 133 -6.83 7.99 -5.73
C LEU A 133 -7.69 9.16 -6.18
N GLU A 134 -9.00 9.02 -6.22
CA GLU A 134 -9.95 10.09 -6.49
C GLU A 134 -9.97 11.14 -5.36
N SER A 135 -9.84 10.71 -4.11
CA SER A 135 -9.75 11.64 -2.97
C SER A 135 -8.54 12.58 -3.07
N PHE A 136 -7.47 12.16 -3.75
CA PHE A 136 -6.30 12.99 -4.02
C PHE A 136 -6.53 14.00 -5.16
N LYS A 137 -7.59 13.83 -5.95
CA LYS A 137 -7.98 14.77 -7.00
C LYS A 137 -8.83 15.93 -6.49
N ALA A 138 -9.57 15.70 -5.40
CA ALA A 138 -10.67 16.56 -4.95
C ALA A 138 -10.25 17.68 -3.97
N LYS A 139 -8.97 17.80 -3.63
CA LYS A 139 -8.44 18.90 -2.81
C LYS A 139 -7.67 19.89 -3.68
N THR A 140 -8.41 20.69 -4.43
CA THR A 140 -7.96 21.94 -5.07
C THR A 140 -8.84 23.06 -4.57
#